data_AF-A0A535XAR8-F1
#
_entry.id   AF-A0A535XAR8-F1
#
_cell.length_a   1.000
_cell.length_b   1.000
_cell.length_c   1.000
_cell.angle_alpha   90.00
_cell.angle_beta   90.00
_cell.angle_gamma   90.00
#
_symmetry.space_group_name_H-M   'P 1'
#
loop_
_entity.id
_entity.type
_entity.pdbx_description
1 polymer ?
#
loop_
_entity_poly.entity_id
_entity_poly.type
_entity_poly.pdbx_seq_one_letter_code
_entity_poly.pdbx_strand_id
1 'polypeptide(L)'
;MSRALGAFALVLTAVAGACTTKPPAVTHTIYQYSLAGPTEDLRAGQAVERSDEKARLCAALVGPFPTVADVKSSTASARTCPVSVPGTVVATGVAEADMLIGRPIDQQLLVPPSAASGYYQLISVVAFGLADTGNSMSGAGIVHVTAP
;
A
#
# COMPACT_ATOMS: atom_id res chain seq x y z
N MET A 1 58.24 -28.16 7.52
CA MET A 1 57.68 -28.89 6.37
C MET A 1 56.43 -29.62 6.86
N SER A 2 55.27 -28.98 6.86
CA SER A 2 54.37 -28.67 5.72
C SER A 2 53.38 -29.79 5.47
N ARG A 3 52.09 -29.40 5.44
CA ARG A 3 50.87 -30.13 5.01
C ARG A 3 50.17 -30.90 6.13
N ALA A 4 49.56 -30.22 7.10
CA ALA A 4 48.22 -29.60 7.01
C ALA A 4 47.16 -30.66 6.62
N LEU A 5 46.43 -31.28 7.56
CA LEU A 5 45.22 -30.78 8.24
C LEU A 5 44.15 -30.12 7.31
N GLY A 6 44.34 -30.14 6.00
CA GLY A 6 43.51 -29.42 5.03
C GLY A 6 42.29 -30.17 4.50
N ALA A 7 41.91 -31.31 5.09
CA ALA A 7 40.78 -32.12 4.57
C ALA A 7 39.53 -32.09 5.46
N PHE A 8 39.63 -31.62 6.71
CA PHE A 8 38.50 -31.68 7.65
C PHE A 8 37.79 -30.35 7.91
N ALA A 9 38.37 -29.22 7.47
CA ALA A 9 37.80 -27.89 7.70
C ALA A 9 36.88 -27.39 6.56
N LEU A 10 36.78 -28.12 5.45
CA LEU A 10 36.08 -27.65 4.24
C LEU A 10 34.70 -28.29 4.02
N VAL A 11 34.25 -29.16 4.93
CA VAL A 11 32.92 -29.80 4.85
C VAL A 11 31.92 -29.17 5.84
N LEU A 12 32.38 -28.45 6.86
CA LEU A 12 31.51 -27.84 7.88
C LEU A 12 31.02 -26.42 7.56
N THR A 13 31.55 -25.74 6.54
CA THR A 13 31.17 -24.35 6.21
C THR A 13 30.11 -24.22 5.11
N ALA A 14 29.65 -25.33 4.51
CA ALA A 14 28.69 -25.28 3.40
C ALA A 14 27.22 -25.45 3.80
N VAL A 15 26.91 -25.68 5.08
CA VAL A 15 25.52 -25.98 5.52
C VAL A 15 24.86 -24.82 6.30
N ALA A 16 25.59 -23.76 6.63
CA ALA A 16 25.03 -22.62 7.38
C ALA A 16 24.48 -21.47 6.50
N GLY A 17 24.60 -21.56 5.18
CA GLY A 17 24.27 -20.44 4.27
C GLY A 17 22.87 -20.48 3.64
N ALA A 18 22.14 -21.59 3.78
CA ALA A 18 20.79 -21.70 3.25
C ALA A 18 19.78 -21.09 4.25
N CYS A 19 19.98 -19.83 4.63
CA CYS A 19 18.85 -18.98 4.96
C CYS A 19 18.02 -18.89 3.69
N THR A 20 17.10 -19.83 3.51
CA THR A 20 15.99 -19.69 2.57
C THR A 20 15.27 -18.41 2.96
N THR A 21 15.66 -17.30 2.34
CA THR A 21 14.91 -16.06 2.34
C THR A 21 13.60 -16.41 1.65
N LYS A 22 12.61 -16.80 2.46
CA LYS A 22 11.24 -16.94 1.97
C LYS A 22 10.93 -15.57 1.35
N PRO A 23 10.67 -15.49 0.03
CA PRO A 23 10.34 -14.22 -0.57
C PRO A 23 9.18 -13.63 0.25
N PRO A 24 9.23 -12.32 0.58
CA PRO A 24 8.21 -11.70 1.40
C PRO A 24 6.85 -12.05 0.80
N ALA A 25 5.97 -12.59 1.63
CA ALA A 25 4.63 -12.93 1.17
C ALA A 25 3.96 -11.62 0.74
N VAL A 26 3.71 -11.47 -0.55
CA VAL A 26 2.95 -10.33 -1.08
C VAL A 26 1.49 -10.60 -0.73
N THR A 27 1.05 -10.04 0.38
CA THR A 27 -0.37 -10.06 0.76
C THR A 27 -1.07 -8.96 -0.04
N HIS A 28 -1.86 -9.37 -1.03
CA HIS A 28 -2.74 -8.44 -1.73
C HIS A 28 -3.95 -8.16 -0.84
N THR A 29 -4.08 -6.92 -0.37
CA THR A 29 -5.35 -6.49 0.23
C THR A 29 -6.32 -6.17 -0.90
N ILE A 30 -7.28 -7.07 -1.13
CA ILE A 30 -8.35 -6.85 -2.10
C ILE A 30 -9.39 -5.96 -1.43
N TYR A 31 -9.32 -4.65 -1.72
CA TYR A 31 -10.42 -3.75 -1.38
C TYR A 31 -11.46 -3.80 -2.50
N GLN A 32 -12.57 -4.50 -2.26
CA GLN A 32 -13.76 -4.37 -3.09
C GLN A 32 -14.53 -3.14 -2.63
N TYR A 33 -14.52 -2.10 -3.45
CA TYR A 33 -15.35 -0.92 -3.23
C TYR A 33 -16.67 -1.08 -3.98
N SER A 34 -17.78 -0.90 -3.27
CA SER A 34 -19.06 -0.66 -3.91
C SER A 34 -19.12 0.81 -4.26
N LEU A 35 -19.29 1.12 -5.54
CA LEU A 35 -19.44 2.50 -6.00
C LEU A 35 -20.67 3.12 -5.35
N ALA A 36 -20.61 4.43 -5.09
CA ALA A 36 -21.82 5.21 -4.90
C ALA A 36 -22.59 5.18 -6.22
N GLY A 37 -23.70 4.44 -6.25
CA GLY A 37 -24.68 4.58 -7.32
C GLY A 37 -25.30 5.99 -7.30
N PRO A 38 -26.14 6.33 -8.28
CA PRO A 38 -26.90 7.57 -8.24
C PRO A 38 -27.59 7.70 -6.88
N THR A 39 -27.38 8.82 -6.20
CA THR A 39 -28.04 9.13 -4.92
C THR A 39 -29.39 9.82 -5.13
N GLU A 40 -29.75 10.05 -6.39
CA GLU A 40 -31.00 10.68 -6.81
C GLU A 40 -32.16 9.69 -6.73
N ASP A 41 -33.38 10.20 -6.54
CA ASP A 41 -34.59 9.38 -6.56
C ASP A 41 -34.77 8.73 -7.94
N LEU A 42 -34.56 7.42 -8.03
CA LEU A 42 -34.77 6.65 -9.24
C LEU A 42 -36.21 6.13 -9.29
N ARG A 43 -36.88 6.32 -10.43
CA ARG A 43 -38.19 5.70 -10.68
C ARG A 43 -38.02 4.27 -11.21
N ALA A 44 -38.98 3.41 -10.89
CA ALA A 44 -39.01 2.05 -11.44
C ALA A 44 -39.03 2.10 -12.98
N GLY A 45 -38.12 1.36 -13.64
CA GLY A 45 -37.99 1.33 -15.09
C GLY A 45 -37.20 2.51 -15.69
N GLN A 46 -36.72 3.45 -14.88
CA GLN A 46 -35.82 4.51 -15.32
C GLN A 46 -34.44 3.91 -15.63
N ALA A 47 -33.89 4.24 -16.80
CA ALA A 47 -32.52 3.89 -17.13
C ALA A 47 -31.56 4.65 -16.20
N VAL A 48 -30.58 3.95 -15.67
CA VAL A 48 -29.48 4.56 -14.92
C VAL A 48 -28.37 4.86 -15.91
N GLU A 49 -28.17 6.15 -16.19
CA GLU A 49 -27.02 6.62 -16.96
C GLU A 49 -25.74 6.20 -16.22
N ARG A 50 -24.87 5.45 -16.90
CA ARG A 50 -23.59 5.04 -16.34
C ARG A 50 -22.57 6.11 -16.66
N SER A 51 -22.01 6.74 -15.63
CA SER A 51 -20.90 7.68 -15.78
C SER A 51 -19.64 6.91 -16.21
N ASP A 52 -18.97 7.35 -17.28
CA ASP A 52 -17.65 6.86 -17.74
C ASP A 52 -16.48 7.35 -16.84
N GLU A 53 -16.80 7.63 -15.58
CA GLU A 53 -15.89 8.28 -14.65
C GLU A 53 -14.73 7.36 -14.28
N LYS A 54 -13.53 7.93 -14.27
CA LYS A 54 -12.31 7.27 -13.81
C LYS A 54 -12.10 7.60 -12.34
N ALA A 55 -11.59 6.63 -11.59
CA ALA A 55 -11.09 6.89 -10.24
C ALA A 55 -9.57 7.00 -10.26
N ARG A 56 -9.02 7.92 -9.49
CA ARG A 56 -7.57 8.06 -9.25
C ARG A 56 -7.23 7.40 -7.93
N LEU A 57 -6.28 6.48 -7.94
CA LEU A 57 -5.83 5.71 -6.79
C LEU A 57 -4.37 6.02 -6.48
N CYS A 58 -4.07 6.15 -5.20
CA CYS A 58 -2.71 6.28 -4.71
C CYS A 58 -2.64 5.86 -3.24
N ALA A 59 -1.45 5.45 -2.79
CA ALA A 59 -1.22 5.10 -1.40
C ALA A 59 0.12 5.64 -0.89
N ALA A 60 0.24 5.82 0.42
CA ALA A 60 1.47 6.25 1.07
C ALA A 60 1.63 5.65 2.46
N LEU A 61 2.88 5.51 2.90
CA LEU A 61 3.23 5.21 4.29
C LEU A 61 3.73 6.47 4.99
N VAL A 62 3.15 6.75 6.15
CA VAL A 62 3.43 7.93 6.97
C VAL A 62 3.92 7.48 8.36
N GLY A 63 4.99 8.08 8.87
CA GLY A 63 5.59 7.72 10.15
C GLY A 63 7.10 7.95 10.19
N PRO A 64 7.86 7.25 11.06
CA PRO A 64 7.39 6.23 12.02
C PRO A 64 6.64 6.83 13.22
N PHE A 65 5.79 6.00 13.82
CA PHE A 65 5.11 6.23 15.10
C PHE A 65 5.62 5.22 16.14
N PRO A 66 5.80 5.64 17.41
CA PRO A 66 6.28 4.75 18.47
C PRO A 66 5.28 3.64 18.82
N THR A 67 3.98 3.95 18.83
CA THR A 67 2.92 3.00 19.21
C THR A 67 1.74 3.03 18.24
N VAL A 68 0.92 1.97 18.26
CA VAL A 68 -0.36 1.91 17.54
C VAL A 68 -1.33 3.01 18.01
N ALA A 69 -1.26 3.40 19.28
CA ALA A 69 -2.10 4.48 19.81
C ALA A 69 -1.76 5.83 19.16
N ASP A 70 -0.47 6.09 18.92
CA ASP A 70 0.00 7.30 18.23
C ASP A 70 -0.44 7.32 16.76
N VAL A 71 -0.47 6.16 16.10
CA VAL A 71 -1.04 6.06 14.74
C VAL A 71 -2.53 6.36 14.75
N LYS A 72 -3.28 5.85 15.74
CA LYS A 72 -4.73 6.07 15.84
C LYS A 72 -5.09 7.51 16.21
N SER A 73 -4.21 8.23 16.92
CA SER A 73 -4.39 9.64 17.26
C SER A 73 -3.86 10.59 16.19
N SER A 74 -3.12 10.08 15.20
CA SER A 74 -2.67 10.84 14.03
C SER A 74 -3.84 11.44 13.27
N THR A 75 -3.74 12.72 12.94
CA THR A 75 -4.68 13.43 12.07
C THR A 75 -4.26 13.40 10.59
N ALA A 76 -3.15 12.74 10.27
CA ALA A 76 -2.68 12.61 8.90
C ALA A 76 -3.73 11.86 8.07
N SER A 77 -4.27 12.57 7.10
CA SER A 77 -5.26 12.06 6.16
C SER A 77 -5.05 12.75 4.83
N ALA A 78 -5.38 12.05 3.74
CA ALA A 78 -5.31 12.60 2.40
C ALA A 78 -6.63 12.32 1.69
N ARG A 79 -7.05 13.26 0.85
CA ARG A 79 -8.28 13.17 0.05
C ARG A 79 -8.01 13.27 -1.45
N THR A 80 -6.76 13.51 -1.83
CA THR A 80 -6.36 13.73 -3.20
C THR A 80 -5.13 12.90 -3.53
N CYS A 81 -4.93 12.68 -4.82
CA CYS A 81 -3.77 12.00 -5.37
C CYS A 81 -2.89 12.98 -6.14
N PRO A 82 -1.56 12.97 -5.93
CA PRO A 82 -0.81 12.07 -5.05
C PRO A 82 -0.97 12.40 -3.55
N VAL A 83 -0.77 11.41 -2.68
CA VAL A 83 -0.74 11.64 -1.23
C VAL A 83 0.50 12.47 -0.88
N SER A 84 0.27 13.65 -0.32
CA SER A 84 1.34 14.56 0.12
C SER A 84 1.02 15.10 1.51
N VAL A 85 1.26 14.27 2.53
CA VAL A 85 1.10 14.64 3.95
C VAL A 85 2.45 14.67 4.68
N PRO A 86 2.62 15.50 5.72
CA PRO A 86 3.83 15.49 6.54
C PRO A 86 4.17 14.10 7.08
N GLY A 87 5.46 13.74 7.06
CA GLY A 87 5.92 12.43 7.54
C GLY A 87 5.74 11.28 6.55
N THR A 88 5.37 11.57 5.29
CA THR A 88 5.34 10.56 4.22
C THR A 88 6.75 10.03 3.97
N VAL A 89 6.95 8.72 4.15
CA VAL A 89 8.22 8.02 3.90
C VAL A 89 8.28 7.45 2.48
N VAL A 90 7.15 6.97 1.97
CA VAL A 90 7.02 6.51 0.58
C VAL A 90 5.58 6.67 0.12
N ALA A 91 5.40 6.99 -1.15
CA ALA A 91 4.10 7.05 -1.81
C ALA A 91 4.17 6.36 -3.17
N THR A 92 3.07 5.73 -3.59
CA THR A 92 2.92 5.24 -4.96
C THR A 92 2.70 6.41 -5.92
N GLY A 93 2.89 6.16 -7.21
CA GLY A 93 2.32 7.02 -8.24
C GLY A 93 0.79 7.01 -8.20
N VAL A 94 0.18 7.86 -9.04
CA VAL A 94 -1.27 7.85 -9.24
C VAL A 94 -1.61 6.83 -10.32
N ALA A 95 -2.51 5.90 -10.03
CA ALA A 95 -3.11 5.02 -11.02
C ALA A 95 -4.54 5.45 -11.32
N GLU A 96 -4.97 5.23 -12.56
CA GLU A 96 -6.35 5.48 -12.97
C GLU A 96 -7.09 4.15 -13.14
N ALA A 97 -8.18 3.98 -12.40
CA ALA A 97 -9.10 2.87 -12.55
C ALA A 97 -10.25 3.26 -13.45
N ASP A 98 -10.52 2.41 -14.43
CA ASP A 98 -11.83 2.37 -15.05
C ASP A 98 -12.83 1.69 -14.10
N MET A 99 -13.76 2.47 -13.58
CA MET A 99 -14.75 2.01 -12.61
C MET A 99 -15.76 1.03 -13.21
N LEU A 100 -15.87 0.95 -14.54
CA LEU A 100 -16.84 0.08 -15.22
C LEU A 100 -16.27 -1.31 -15.53
N ILE A 101 -14.96 -1.40 -15.73
CA ILE A 101 -14.31 -2.62 -16.21
C ILE A 101 -13.67 -3.41 -15.05
N GLY A 102 -13.44 -2.77 -13.90
CA GLY A 102 -12.95 -3.44 -12.69
C GLY A 102 -11.57 -4.09 -12.88
N ARG A 103 -10.74 -3.55 -13.78
CA ARG A 103 -9.40 -4.09 -14.04
C ARG A 103 -8.54 -3.96 -12.78
N PRO A 104 -7.80 -5.01 -12.38
CA PRO A 104 -6.85 -4.90 -11.28
C PRO A 104 -5.83 -3.79 -11.54
N ILE A 105 -5.50 -3.06 -10.49
CA ILE A 105 -4.38 -2.11 -10.47
C ILE A 105 -3.29 -2.71 -9.60
N ASP A 106 -2.17 -3.05 -10.24
CA ASP A 106 -0.99 -3.54 -9.55
C ASP A 106 -0.03 -2.37 -9.30
N GLN A 107 -0.17 -1.75 -8.13
CA GLN A 107 0.79 -0.76 -7.64
C GLN A 107 1.51 -1.30 -6.41
N GLN A 108 2.83 -1.34 -6.49
CA GLN A 108 3.66 -1.71 -5.36
C GLN A 108 4.02 -0.49 -4.53
N LEU A 109 3.78 -0.57 -3.23
CA LEU A 109 4.30 0.37 -2.24
C LEU A 109 5.47 -0.30 -1.53
N LEU A 110 6.68 0.00 -1.98
CA LEU A 110 7.90 -0.59 -1.45
C LEU A 110 8.41 0.23 -0.28
N VAL A 111 8.46 -0.37 0.92
CA VAL A 111 9.06 0.26 2.10
C VAL A 111 10.56 0.48 1.82
N PRO A 112 11.09 1.71 1.92
CA PRO A 112 12.50 1.96 1.69
C PRO A 112 13.37 1.17 2.68
N PRO A 113 14.55 0.67 2.26
CA PRO A 113 15.49 0.00 3.19
C PRO A 113 15.97 0.89 4.34
N SER A 114 15.89 2.22 4.16
CA SER A 114 16.23 3.22 5.16
C SER A 114 15.08 3.53 6.13
N ALA A 115 13.91 2.92 5.99
CA ALA A 115 12.79 3.13 6.89
C ALA A 115 13.14 2.61 8.29
N ALA A 116 12.90 3.43 9.31
CA ALA A 116 13.10 3.02 10.69
C ALA A 116 12.10 1.90 11.07
N SER A 117 12.48 1.05 12.02
CA SER A 117 11.51 0.12 12.60
C SER A 117 10.49 0.90 13.45
N GLY A 118 9.23 0.51 13.36
CA GLY A 118 8.14 1.17 14.08
C GLY A 118 6.79 0.99 13.39
N TYR A 119 5.78 1.71 13.87
CA TYR A 119 4.45 1.69 13.29
C TYR A 119 4.29 2.80 12.26
N TYR A 120 3.55 2.53 11.20
CA TYR A 120 3.29 3.44 10.11
C TYR A 120 1.81 3.45 9.80
N GLN A 121 1.30 4.61 9.41
CA GLN A 121 -0.02 4.75 8.85
C GLN A 121 0.06 4.51 7.34
N LEU A 122 -0.65 3.51 6.84
CA LEU A 122 -0.90 3.33 5.41
C LEU A 122 -2.12 4.16 5.04
N ILE A 123 -1.95 5.20 4.24
CA ILE A 123 -3.05 6.01 3.72
C ILE A 123 -3.28 5.58 2.27
N SER A 124 -4.51 5.18 1.94
CA SER A 124 -4.93 4.89 0.57
C SER A 124 -6.05 5.84 0.18
N VAL A 125 -5.94 6.48 -0.97
CA VAL A 125 -6.93 7.42 -1.50
C VAL A 125 -7.53 6.87 -2.78
N VAL A 126 -8.85 6.98 -2.89
CA VAL A 126 -9.61 6.83 -4.12
C VAL A 126 -10.36 8.13 -4.36
N ALA A 127 -9.92 8.91 -5.35
CA ALA A 127 -10.59 10.13 -5.77
C ALA A 127 -11.44 9.83 -7.01
N PHE A 128 -12.73 10.17 -6.96
CA PHE A 128 -13.69 9.96 -8.03
C PHE A 128 -13.72 11.21 -8.90
N GLY A 129 -13.52 11.02 -10.21
CA GLY A 129 -13.40 12.10 -11.17
C GLY A 129 -11.98 12.64 -11.31
N LEU A 130 -11.71 13.30 -12.44
CA LEU A 130 -10.39 13.85 -12.76
C LEU A 130 -10.13 15.22 -12.12
N ALA A 131 -11.16 15.88 -11.60
CA ALA A 131 -11.04 17.15 -10.88
C ALA A 131 -11.10 16.89 -9.37
N ASP A 132 -10.41 17.72 -8.57
CA ASP A 132 -10.42 17.70 -7.11
C ASP A 132 -11.80 18.17 -6.57
N THR A 133 -12.87 17.46 -6.94
CA THR A 133 -14.28 17.82 -6.67
C THR A 133 -14.72 17.52 -5.24
N GLY A 134 -13.83 16.97 -4.41
CA GLY A 134 -14.12 16.57 -3.04
C GLY A 134 -14.76 15.19 -2.92
N ASN A 135 -15.15 14.55 -4.04
CA ASN A 135 -15.62 13.17 -4.06
C ASN A 135 -14.44 12.21 -3.92
N SER A 136 -14.03 11.95 -2.68
CA SER A 136 -12.91 11.08 -2.39
C SER A 136 -13.19 10.24 -1.16
N MET A 137 -12.70 9.01 -1.19
CA MET A 137 -12.63 8.14 -0.02
C MET A 137 -11.18 7.88 0.33
N SER A 138 -10.89 7.87 1.61
CA SER A 138 -9.57 7.52 2.14
C SER A 138 -9.70 6.37 3.12
N GLY A 139 -8.90 5.33 2.93
CA GLY A 139 -8.69 4.28 3.91
C GLY A 139 -7.39 4.50 4.67
N ALA A 140 -7.39 4.16 5.96
CA ALA A 140 -6.19 4.13 6.77
C ALA A 140 -5.95 2.71 7.33
N GLY A 141 -4.75 2.20 7.15
CA GLY A 141 -4.25 0.96 7.75
C GLY A 141 -3.09 1.24 8.70
N ILE A 142 -2.76 0.29 9.56
CA ILE A 142 -1.60 0.35 10.44
C ILE A 142 -0.64 -0.76 10.02
N VAL A 143 0.59 -0.38 9.68
CA VAL A 143 1.66 -1.30 9.25
C VAL A 143 2.77 -1.25 10.29
N HIS A 144 3.31 -2.41 10.67
CA HIS A 144 4.50 -2.49 11.48
C HIS A 144 5.69 -2.83 10.58
N VAL A 145 6.69 -1.94 10.55
CA VAL A 145 7.94 -2.15 9.81
C VAL A 145 9.00 -2.63 10.79
N THR A 146 9.61 -3.76 10.47
CA THR A 146 10.73 -4.33 11.23
C THR A 146 12.03 -4.16 10.46
N ALA A 147 13.15 -4.11 11.18
CA ALA A 147 14.46 -4.21 10.55
C ALA A 147 14.55 -5.50 9.69
N PRO A 148 15.32 -5.48 8.58
CA PRO A 148 15.53 -6.65 7.74
C PRO A 148 16.21 -7.82 8.47
#